data_AF-A0A959NER6-F1
#
_entry.id   AF-A0A959NER6-F1
#
_cell.length_a   1.000
_cell.length_b   1.000
_cell.length_c   1.000
_cell.angle_alpha   90.00
_cell.angle_beta   90.00
_cell.angle_gamma   90.00
#
_symmetry.space_group_name_H-M   'P 1'
#
loop_
_entity.id
_entity.type
_entity.pdbx_description
1 polymer ?
#
loop_
_entity_poly.entity_id
_entity_poly.type
_entity_poly.pdbx_seq_one_letter_code
_entity_poly.pdbx_strand_id
1 'polypeptide(L)' 'KDHHLIILVIEGRNKGKAEGASLLQEAQILKDLGCIEALNLDGGGSSCMLVNGKETIQVSDIFGQRPVPCVFIIQKK' A
#
# COMPACT_ATOMS: atom_id res chain seq x y z
N LYS A 1 13.59 1.63 -14.20
CA LYS A 1 14.52 2.21 -15.19
C LYS A 1 15.68 2.95 -14.52
N ASP A 2 15.42 3.66 -13.41
CA ASP A 2 16.44 4.43 -12.67
C ASP A 2 16.78 3.83 -11.30
N HIS A 3 16.66 2.50 -11.15
CA HIS A 3 16.84 1.76 -9.90
C HIS A 3 16.01 2.27 -8.69
N HIS A 4 14.92 2.97 -8.95
CA HIS A 4 13.97 3.36 -7.92
C HIS A 4 13.10 2.17 -7.49
N LEU A 5 12.94 2.03 -6.17
CA LEU A 5 11.93 1.17 -5.57
C LEU A 5 10.68 2.00 -5.29
N ILE A 6 9.55 1.60 -5.86
CA ILE A 6 8.25 2.22 -5.59
C ILE A 6 7.48 1.29 -4.66
N ILE A 7 7.08 1.82 -3.50
CA ILE A 7 6.15 1.14 -2.58
C ILE A 7 4.81 1.86 -2.69
N LEU A 8 3.77 1.13 -3.05
CA LEU A 8 2.42 1.62 -3.21
C LEU A 8 1.52 0.98 -2.14
N VAL A 9 0.73 1.82 -1.47
CA VAL A 9 -0.37 1.38 -0.61
C VAL A 9 -1.61 2.17 -1.02
N ILE A 10 -2.72 1.47 -1.22
CA ILE A 10 -3.99 2.06 -1.65
C ILE A 10 -4.99 1.91 -0.51
N GLU A 11 -5.57 3.04 -0.08
CA GLU A 11 -6.68 3.04 0.85
C GLU A 11 -7.92 2.40 0.22
N GLY A 12 -8.62 1.54 0.97
CA GLY A 12 -9.79 0.82 0.46
C GLY A 12 -10.89 0.67 1.48
N ARG A 13 -12.11 0.41 0.99
CA ARG A 13 -13.35 0.30 1.80
C ARG A 13 -13.67 1.55 2.63
N ASN A 14 -13.16 2.72 2.24
CA ASN A 14 -13.54 4.02 2.82
C ASN A 14 -14.61 4.68 1.95
N LYS A 15 -15.87 4.34 2.22
CA LYS A 15 -17.02 4.73 1.39
C LYS A 15 -17.05 6.23 1.09
N GLY A 16 -17.07 6.60 -0.19
CA GLY A 16 -17.13 7.99 -0.64
C GLY A 16 -15.81 8.76 -0.54
N LYS A 17 -14.71 8.10 -0.17
CA LYS A 17 -13.35 8.66 -0.15
C LYS A 17 -12.36 7.81 -0.94
N ALA A 18 -12.32 6.51 -0.66
CA ALA A 18 -11.42 5.55 -1.29
C ALA A 18 -12.04 4.14 -1.28
N GLU A 19 -12.58 3.72 -2.42
CA GLU A 19 -13.17 2.38 -2.55
C GLU A 19 -12.10 1.27 -2.57
N GLY A 20 -10.88 1.62 -2.96
CA GLY A 20 -9.76 0.69 -3.17
C GLY A 20 -9.45 0.52 -4.66
N ALA A 21 -8.61 -0.46 -4.97
CA ALA A 21 -8.27 -0.83 -6.34
C ALA A 21 -8.34 -2.36 -6.51
N SER A 22 -8.71 -2.79 -7.71
CA SER A 22 -8.50 -4.16 -8.14
C SER A 22 -7.04 -4.37 -8.55
N LEU A 23 -6.59 -5.64 -8.59
CA LEU A 23 -5.23 -5.99 -9.04
C LEU A 23 -4.89 -5.43 -10.44
N LEU A 24 -5.86 -5.35 -11.34
CA LEU A 24 -5.65 -4.76 -12.68
C LEU A 24 -5.44 -3.26 -12.61
N GLN A 25 -6.18 -2.56 -11.74
CA GLN A 25 -5.98 -1.12 -11.52
C GLN A 25 -4.64 -0.85 -10.83
N GLU A 26 -4.26 -1.64 -9.82
CA GLU A 26 -2.94 -1.58 -9.17
C GLU A 26 -1.81 -1.78 -10.17
N ALA A 27 -1.91 -2.80 -11.01
CA ALA A 27 -0.93 -3.08 -12.06
C ALA A 27 -0.83 -1.91 -13.06
N GLN A 28 -1.97 -1.33 -13.45
CA GLN A 28 -2.00 -0.17 -14.34
C GLN A 28 -1.35 1.06 -13.68
N ILE A 29 -1.65 1.34 -12.40
CA ILE A 29 -1.02 2.44 -11.65
C ILE A 29 0.50 2.26 -11.60
N LEU A 30 0.99 1.07 -11.25
CA LEU A 30 2.44 0.81 -11.18
C LEU A 30 3.10 0.94 -12.55
N LYS A 31 2.42 0.50 -13.62
CA LYS A 31 2.90 0.66 -15.00
C LYS A 31 2.97 2.14 -15.40
N ASP A 32 1.95 2.93 -15.05
CA ASP A 32 1.90 4.37 -15.35
C ASP A 32 2.95 5.16 -14.54
N LEU A 33 3.31 4.68 -13.34
CA LEU A 33 4.44 5.18 -12.54
C LEU A 33 5.82 4.76 -13.07
N GLY A 34 5.87 3.95 -14.14
CA GLY A 34 7.11 3.52 -14.78
C GLY A 34 7.79 2.29 -14.15
N CYS A 35 7.07 1.52 -13.32
CA CYS A 35 7.56 0.22 -12.86
C CYS A 35 7.72 -0.73 -14.05
N ILE A 36 8.89 -1.37 -14.15
CA ILE A 36 9.17 -2.40 -15.15
C ILE A 36 8.71 -3.77 -14.63
N GLU A 37 8.88 -3.98 -13.31
CA GLU A 37 8.47 -5.17 -12.59
C GLU A 37 7.68 -4.73 -11.34
N ALA A 38 6.67 -5.52 -10.98
CA ALA A 38 5.80 -5.25 -9.85
C ALA A 38 5.33 -6.57 -9.22
N LEU A 39 5.17 -6.56 -7.90
CA LEU A 39 4.61 -7.67 -7.13
C LEU A 39 3.59 -7.08 -6.16
N ASN A 40 2.41 -7.71 -6.07
CA ASN A 40 1.44 -7.36 -5.05
C ASN A 40 1.81 -8.02 -3.70
N LEU A 41 1.64 -7.28 -2.60
CA LEU A 41 1.80 -7.76 -1.23
C LEU A 41 0.43 -8.02 -0.59
N ASP A 42 0.39 -8.21 0.73
CA ASP A 42 -0.87 -8.36 1.44
C ASP A 42 -1.71 -7.07 1.39
N GLY A 43 -3.03 -7.24 1.34
CA GLY A 43 -4.00 -6.19 1.03
C GLY A 43 -5.08 -6.01 2.09
N GLY A 44 -6.09 -5.21 1.76
CA GLY A 44 -7.27 -5.04 2.60
C GLY A 44 -6.94 -4.48 3.99
N GLY A 45 -7.45 -5.10 5.05
CA GLY A 45 -7.22 -4.63 6.43
C GLY A 45 -5.77 -4.71 6.89
N SER A 46 -4.93 -5.45 6.17
CA SER A 46 -3.48 -5.52 6.41
C SER A 46 -2.73 -4.33 5.80
N SER A 47 -3.31 -3.64 4.81
CA SER A 47 -2.67 -2.51 4.15
C SER A 47 -2.53 -1.33 5.13
N CYS A 48 -1.29 -0.97 5.42
CA CYS A 48 -0.93 0.18 6.23
C CYS A 48 0.46 0.66 5.79
N MET A 49 0.65 1.98 5.76
CA MET A 49 1.96 2.59 5.58
C MET A 49 2.16 3.66 6.65
N LEU A 50 3.28 3.55 7.35
CA LEU A 50 3.73 4.55 8.31
C LEU A 50 4.94 5.29 7.75
N VAL A 51 4.89 6.61 7.72
CA VAL A 51 6.05 7.45 7.44
C VAL A 51 6.43 8.13 8.75
N ASN A 52 7.62 7.79 9.27
CA ASN A 52 8.09 8.25 10.59
C ASN A 52 7.07 8.02 11.72
N GLY A 53 6.45 6.84 11.71
CA GLY A 53 5.45 6.44 12.72
C GLY A 53 4.05 7.03 12.52
N LYS A 54 3.80 7.77 11.43
CA LYS A 54 2.48 8.34 11.13
C LYS A 54 1.81 7.63 9.97
N GLU A 55 0.54 7.25 10.15
CA GLU A 55 -0.30 6.66 9.10
C GLU A 55 -0.45 7.60 7.91
N THR A 56 -0.37 7.03 6.70
CA THR A 56 -0.59 7.76 5.45
C THR A 56 -1.94 7.47 4.82
N ILE A 57 -2.64 6.44 5.29
CA ILE A 57 -3.98 6.02 4.84
C ILE A 57 -4.87 5.71 6.04
N GLN A 58 -6.18 5.74 5.84
CA GLN A 58 -7.15 5.19 6.78
C GLN A 58 -7.23 3.66 6.60
N VAL A 59 -6.89 2.90 7.64
CA VAL A 59 -7.01 1.44 7.62
C VAL A 59 -8.48 1.00 7.50
N SER A 60 -8.73 -0.13 6.83
CA SER A 60 -10.10 -0.57 6.54
C SER A 60 -10.77 -1.38 7.66
N ASP A 61 -10.00 -1.91 8.61
CA ASP A 61 -10.53 -2.72 9.70
C ASP A 61 -11.12 -1.82 10.80
N ILE A 62 -12.32 -2.18 11.29
CA ILE A 62 -13.09 -1.36 12.25
C ILE A 62 -12.42 -1.20 13.62
N PHE A 63 -11.48 -2.08 13.95
CA PHE A 63 -10.74 -2.07 15.22
C PHE A 63 -9.36 -1.41 15.10
N GLY A 64 -9.05 -0.77 13.95
CA GLY A 64 -7.76 -0.18 13.66
C GLY A 64 -6.82 -1.11 12.90
N GLN A 65 -5.51 -0.89 13.02
CA GLN A 65 -4.51 -1.65 12.27
C GLN A 65 -4.55 -3.14 12.64
N ARG A 66 -4.65 -4.00 11.61
CA ARG A 66 -4.60 -5.46 11.78
C ARG A 66 -3.19 -5.93 12.19
N PRO A 67 -3.06 -6.84 13.17
CA PRO A 67 -1.81 -7.53 13.42
C PRO A 67 -1.38 -8.35 12.19
N VAL A 68 -0.16 -8.10 11.70
CA VAL A 68 0.42 -8.79 10.54
C VAL A 68 1.68 -9.56 10.96
N PRO A 69 1.98 -10.71 10.32
CA PRO A 69 3.12 -11.54 10.70
C PRO A 69 4.48 -10.94 10.29
N CYS A 70 4.49 -10.06 9.27
CA CYS A 70 5.69 -9.41 8.78
C CYS A 70 5.39 -8.01 8.25
N VAL A 71 6.42 -7.17 8.22
CA VAL A 71 6.36 -5.80 7.70
C VAL A 71 7.59 -5.54 6.81
N PHE A 72 7.41 -4.70 5.79
CA PHE A 72 8.52 -4.17 5.01
C PHE A 72 8.97 -2.84 5.62
N ILE A 73 10.21 -2.78 6.14
CA ILE A 73 10.73 -1.60 6.82
C ILE A 73 11.89 -1.00 6.01
N ILE A 74 11.80 0.31 5.79
CA ILE A 74 12.94 1.12 5.35
C ILE A 74 13.37 1.98 6.54
N GLN A 75 14.59 1.77 7.02
CA GLN A 75 15.18 2.56 8.09
C GLN A 75 16.58 3.03 7.70
N LYS A 76 16.99 4.17 8.25
CA LYS A 76 18.39 4.59 8.18
C LYS A 76 19.25 3.56 8.93
N LYS A 77 20.44 3.29 8.40
CA LYS A 77 21.46 2.51 9.13
C LYS A 77 21.96 3.28 10.34
#